data_AF-A0AA39HMM9-F1
#
_entry.id   AF-A0AA39HMM9-F1
#
_cell.length_a   1.000
_cell.length_b   1.000
_cell.length_c   1.000
_cell.angle_alpha   90.00
_cell.angle_beta   90.00
_cell.angle_gamma   90.00
#
_symmetry.space_group_name_H-M   'P 1'
#
loop_
_entity.id
_entity.type
_entity.pdbx_description
1 polymer ?
#
loop_
_entity_poly.entity_id
_entity_poly.type
_entity_poly.pdbx_seq_one_letter_code
_entity_poly.pdbx_strand_id
1 'polypeptide(L)'
;MITTCSIIVGVCHIILALSLFTTNALLFTALLLNKDYKAGTSRIIMSICVACMMQLFVLTIGGVMTVFQTVFSYHFDKALGVLIESGWCLYVALNFILAVDRLLIFIRLEHTIITNVLLSLSWLLWLSLAITLSMPGFGVTFVGRSTFYFWKFSEEWGSQLLSQYDPFYDLGMFCLTFVMYLIVFVHLVKLRKSSSTQSGSHKAEIRIFVVAIMAFVDQVFYEILVYSVKVSREVYMDVLQNTAITRNIEFRTHTYKIIKNICLSCMMQQIVLAAGGVMTICHTTFHYYVDKTKEDMIVLSNTIIGMAYLLVATILFLLNGLLFLVLTINKEFHTNTYRIIKNLFVACMLQLFVIAAGGIMTVAQSSFNQYFEALKSAGLHKNDGSWTIDVNIHGGDVVFGRMVVNLPF
;
A
#
# COMPACT_ATOMS: atom_id res chain seq x y z
N MET A 1 -5.68 -19.24 16.00
CA MET A 1 -7.08 -18.85 15.77
C MET A 1 -7.06 -17.75 14.71
N ILE A 2 -7.70 -17.95 13.56
CA ILE A 2 -7.75 -16.91 12.52
C ILE A 2 -8.62 -15.77 13.07
N THR A 3 -8.08 -14.56 13.15
CA THR A 3 -8.84 -13.40 13.61
C THR A 3 -9.64 -12.83 12.44
N THR A 4 -10.88 -12.40 12.68
CA THR A 4 -11.71 -11.72 11.68
C THR A 4 -11.00 -10.51 11.06
N CYS A 5 -10.18 -9.81 11.86
CA CYS A 5 -9.34 -8.71 11.39
C CYS A 5 -8.38 -9.17 10.30
N SER A 6 -7.63 -10.26 10.49
CA SER A 6 -6.70 -10.76 9.47
C SER A 6 -7.40 -11.15 8.17
N ILE A 7 -8.61 -11.71 8.22
CA ILE A 7 -9.39 -12.02 7.01
C ILE A 7 -9.72 -10.72 6.26
N ILE A 8 -10.26 -9.71 6.96
CA ILE A 8 -10.63 -8.42 6.34
C ILE A 8 -9.40 -7.78 5.71
N VAL A 9 -8.30 -7.70 6.46
CA VAL A 9 -7.05 -7.08 5.99
C VAL A 9 -6.49 -7.80 4.78
N GLY A 10 -6.42 -9.14 4.83
CA GLY A 10 -5.91 -9.94 3.73
C GLY A 10 -6.78 -9.82 2.46
N VAL A 11 -8.10 -9.86 2.59
CA VAL A 11 -9.03 -9.67 1.46
C VAL A 11 -8.89 -8.27 0.86
N CYS A 12 -8.80 -7.23 1.69
CA CYS A 12 -8.55 -5.87 1.21
C CYS A 12 -7.22 -5.78 0.45
N HIS A 13 -6.15 -6.37 0.95
CA HIS A 13 -4.85 -6.41 0.26
C HIS A 13 -4.95 -7.12 -1.09
N ILE A 14 -5.62 -8.28 -1.17
CA ILE A 14 -5.80 -9.03 -2.41
C ILE A 14 -6.56 -8.19 -3.45
N ILE A 15 -7.70 -7.61 -3.07
CA ILE A 15 -8.52 -6.81 -3.99
C ILE A 15 -7.71 -5.62 -4.51
N LEU A 16 -7.04 -4.89 -3.62
CA LEU A 16 -6.25 -3.72 -3.97
C LEU A 16 -5.08 -4.10 -4.89
N ALA A 17 -4.29 -5.10 -4.50
CA ALA A 17 -3.13 -5.54 -5.27
C ALA A 17 -3.51 -6.04 -6.67
N LEU A 18 -4.55 -6.88 -6.79
CA LEU A 18 -5.05 -7.35 -8.09
C LEU A 18 -5.54 -6.21 -8.97
N SER A 19 -6.29 -5.26 -8.40
CA SER A 19 -6.87 -4.16 -9.15
C SER A 19 -5.80 -3.19 -9.69
N LEU A 20 -4.75 -2.91 -8.90
CA LEU A 20 -3.59 -2.15 -9.34
C LEU A 20 -2.72 -2.96 -10.32
N PHE A 21 -2.63 -4.28 -10.16
CA PHE A 21 -1.89 -5.15 -11.07
C PHE A 21 -2.54 -5.13 -12.46
N THR A 22 -3.86 -5.32 -12.54
CA THR A 22 -4.61 -5.22 -13.80
C THR A 22 -4.41 -3.86 -14.45
N THR A 23 -4.42 -2.79 -13.67
CA THR A 23 -4.20 -1.43 -14.16
C THR A 23 -2.81 -1.26 -14.79
N ASN A 24 -1.76 -1.71 -14.09
CA ASN A 24 -0.39 -1.66 -14.61
C ASN A 24 -0.22 -2.55 -15.85
N ALA A 25 -0.84 -3.73 -15.87
CA ALA A 25 -0.83 -4.63 -17.01
C ALA A 25 -1.52 -4.04 -18.25
N LEU A 26 -2.66 -3.36 -18.06
CA LEU A 26 -3.36 -2.64 -19.12
C LEU A 26 -2.51 -1.48 -19.66
N LEU A 27 -1.88 -0.70 -18.77
CA LEU A 27 -0.98 0.39 -19.18
C LEU A 27 0.23 -0.14 -19.96
N PHE A 28 0.87 -1.20 -19.45
CA PHE A 28 1.97 -1.88 -20.12
C PHE A 28 1.55 -2.39 -21.50
N THR A 29 0.41 -3.06 -21.60
CA THR A 29 -0.14 -3.55 -22.87
C THR A 29 -0.45 -2.40 -23.84
N ALA A 30 -1.04 -1.31 -23.36
CA ALA A 30 -1.29 -0.13 -24.17
C ALA A 30 0.01 0.50 -24.70
N LEU A 31 1.07 0.54 -23.90
CA LEU A 31 2.39 1.04 -24.33
C LEU A 31 3.04 0.12 -25.36
N LEU A 32 2.87 -1.21 -25.24
CA LEU A 32 3.39 -2.18 -26.20
C LEU A 32 2.67 -2.14 -27.56
N LEU A 33 1.35 -2.00 -27.57
CA LEU A 33 0.55 -2.06 -28.80
C LEU A 33 0.70 -0.82 -29.69
N ASN A 34 0.95 0.34 -29.09
CA ASN A 34 1.04 1.61 -29.80
C ASN A 34 2.48 1.86 -30.29
N LYS A 35 2.70 1.68 -31.60
CA LYS A 35 4.02 1.87 -32.24
C LYS A 35 4.57 3.29 -32.10
N ASP A 36 3.71 4.28 -31.84
CA ASP A 36 4.10 5.68 -31.63
C ASP A 36 4.84 5.89 -30.30
N TYR A 37 4.70 4.98 -29.34
CA TYR A 37 5.40 5.04 -28.05
C TYR A 37 6.72 4.26 -28.07
N LYS A 38 7.50 4.33 -29.15
CA LYS A 38 8.86 3.75 -29.21
C LYS A 38 9.97 4.63 -28.63
N ALA A 39 9.62 5.77 -28.04
CA ALA A 39 10.58 6.71 -27.46
C ALA A 39 11.38 6.14 -26.27
N GLY A 40 12.45 6.83 -25.86
CA GLY A 40 13.22 6.46 -24.66
C GLY A 40 12.35 6.43 -23.39
N THR A 41 11.57 7.47 -23.17
CA THR A 41 10.73 7.64 -21.97
C THR A 41 9.70 6.53 -21.79
N SER A 42 9.08 6.05 -22.87
CA SER A 42 8.09 4.97 -22.78
C SER A 42 8.71 3.65 -22.35
N ARG A 43 9.99 3.38 -22.71
CA ARG A 43 10.74 2.20 -22.24
C ARG A 43 11.01 2.26 -20.73
N ILE A 44 11.31 3.44 -20.21
CA ILE A 44 11.42 3.65 -18.75
C ILE A 44 10.07 3.40 -18.08
N ILE A 45 8.99 3.99 -18.59
CA ILE A 45 7.63 3.82 -18.03
C ILE A 45 7.19 2.35 -18.07
N MET A 46 7.45 1.64 -19.17
CA MET A 46 7.19 0.20 -19.25
C MET A 46 7.96 -0.57 -18.18
N SER A 47 9.22 -0.22 -17.93
CA SER A 47 10.02 -0.85 -16.87
C SER A 47 9.47 -0.54 -15.47
N ILE A 48 8.98 0.68 -15.23
CA ILE A 48 8.30 1.06 -13.98
C ILE A 48 7.05 0.19 -13.79
N CYS A 49 6.23 0.01 -14.83
CA CYS A 49 5.05 -0.85 -14.77
C CYS A 49 5.43 -2.30 -14.41
N VAL A 50 6.53 -2.83 -14.97
CA VAL A 50 7.03 -4.18 -14.65
C VAL A 50 7.45 -4.28 -13.18
N ALA A 51 8.23 -3.32 -12.67
CA ALA A 51 8.62 -3.28 -11.27
C ALA A 51 7.39 -3.23 -10.33
N CYS A 52 6.39 -2.40 -10.66
CA CYS A 52 5.13 -2.36 -9.92
C CYS A 52 4.38 -3.69 -9.97
N MET A 53 4.28 -4.34 -11.14
CA MET A 53 3.62 -5.64 -11.27
C MET A 53 4.30 -6.73 -10.43
N MET A 54 5.64 -6.73 -10.36
CA MET A 54 6.41 -7.66 -9.50
C MET A 54 6.06 -7.47 -8.02
N GLN A 55 6.05 -6.23 -7.53
CA GLN A 55 5.68 -5.94 -6.14
C GLN A 55 4.21 -6.29 -5.84
N LEU A 56 3.28 -5.92 -6.75
CA LEU A 56 1.85 -6.18 -6.58
C LEU A 56 1.52 -7.66 -6.59
N PHE A 57 2.27 -8.46 -7.36
CA PHE A 57 2.18 -9.92 -7.31
C PHE A 57 2.54 -10.45 -5.91
N VAL A 58 3.67 -9.99 -5.34
CA VAL A 58 4.08 -10.38 -3.98
C VAL A 58 3.05 -9.92 -2.94
N LEU A 59 2.53 -8.71 -3.05
CA LEU A 59 1.49 -8.19 -2.14
C LEU A 59 0.18 -8.96 -2.22
N THR A 60 -0.19 -9.44 -3.42
CA THR A 60 -1.36 -10.32 -3.59
C THR A 60 -1.16 -11.61 -2.81
N ILE A 61 0.01 -12.23 -2.92
CA ILE A 61 0.34 -13.44 -2.17
C ILE A 61 0.44 -13.16 -0.66
N GLY A 62 1.01 -12.02 -0.25
CA GLY A 62 1.02 -11.57 1.14
C GLY A 62 -0.40 -11.40 1.71
N GLY A 63 -1.34 -10.90 0.93
CA GLY A 63 -2.76 -10.85 1.30
C GLY A 63 -3.35 -12.26 1.52
N VAL A 64 -3.02 -13.23 0.66
CA VAL A 64 -3.41 -14.64 0.84
C VAL A 64 -2.79 -15.22 2.11
N MET A 65 -1.49 -15.02 2.33
CA MET A 65 -0.76 -15.41 3.54
C MET A 65 -1.39 -14.82 4.80
N THR A 66 -1.89 -13.58 4.71
CA THR A 66 -2.61 -12.89 5.81
C THR A 66 -3.96 -13.56 6.11
N VAL A 67 -4.77 -13.88 5.09
CA VAL A 67 -6.07 -14.54 5.27
C VAL A 67 -5.90 -15.90 5.94
N PHE A 68 -4.92 -16.69 5.47
CA PHE A 68 -4.68 -18.05 5.97
C PHE A 68 -3.77 -18.11 7.20
N GLN A 69 -3.21 -16.97 7.65
CA GLN A 69 -2.25 -16.89 8.75
C GLN A 69 -1.09 -17.88 8.58
N THR A 70 -0.54 -17.97 7.37
CA THR A 70 0.51 -18.93 7.00
C THR A 70 1.59 -18.26 6.17
N VAL A 71 2.83 -18.73 6.31
CA VAL A 71 3.95 -18.34 5.45
C VAL A 71 4.18 -19.34 4.30
N PHE A 72 3.31 -20.35 4.17
CA PHE A 72 3.45 -21.52 3.28
C PHE A 72 4.73 -22.33 3.53
N SER A 73 5.90 -21.81 3.12
CA SER A 73 7.23 -22.36 3.40
C SER A 73 8.25 -21.24 3.53
N TYR A 74 9.30 -21.45 4.33
CA TYR A 74 10.35 -20.45 4.54
C TYR A 74 11.04 -20.00 3.25
N HIS A 75 11.36 -20.93 2.35
CA HIS A 75 12.02 -20.61 1.09
C HIS A 75 11.13 -19.80 0.15
N PHE A 76 9.82 -20.10 0.12
CA PHE A 76 8.86 -19.34 -0.67
C PHE A 76 8.67 -17.93 -0.11
N ASP A 77 8.48 -17.81 1.21
CA ASP A 77 8.40 -16.51 1.90
C ASP A 77 9.64 -15.65 1.64
N LYS A 78 10.83 -16.23 1.82
CA LYS A 78 12.10 -15.54 1.53
C LYS A 78 12.19 -15.10 0.06
N ALA A 79 11.80 -15.95 -0.90
CA ALA A 79 11.83 -15.59 -2.32
C ALA A 79 10.90 -14.42 -2.65
N LEU A 80 9.72 -14.38 -2.04
CA LEU A 80 8.79 -13.25 -2.16
C LEU A 80 9.35 -11.98 -1.53
N GLY A 81 9.95 -12.08 -0.35
CA GLY A 81 10.63 -10.98 0.32
C GLY A 81 11.77 -10.39 -0.51
N VAL A 82 12.61 -11.24 -1.12
CA VAL A 82 13.64 -10.82 -2.08
C VAL A 82 13.01 -10.06 -3.24
N LEU A 83 11.90 -10.56 -3.79
CA LEU A 83 11.25 -9.98 -4.96
C LEU A 83 10.61 -8.62 -4.67
N ILE A 84 9.92 -8.45 -3.54
CA ILE A 84 9.29 -7.18 -3.19
C ILE A 84 10.33 -6.11 -2.86
N GLU A 85 11.36 -6.46 -2.10
CA GLU A 85 12.40 -5.53 -1.65
C GLU A 85 13.30 -5.09 -2.81
N SER A 86 13.80 -6.04 -3.60
CA SER A 86 14.56 -5.69 -4.81
C SER A 86 13.70 -4.92 -5.80
N GLY A 87 12.43 -5.31 -5.97
CA GLY A 87 11.47 -4.62 -6.82
C GLY A 87 11.23 -3.17 -6.39
N TRP A 88 11.24 -2.87 -5.10
CA TRP A 88 11.17 -1.51 -4.55
C TRP A 88 12.38 -0.68 -4.98
N CYS A 89 13.59 -1.20 -4.75
CA CYS A 89 14.82 -0.54 -5.15
C CYS A 89 14.89 -0.27 -6.67
N LEU A 90 14.44 -1.21 -7.51
CA LEU A 90 14.30 -1.02 -8.96
C LEU A 90 13.33 0.12 -9.29
N TYR A 91 12.17 0.16 -8.62
CA TYR A 91 11.19 1.23 -8.81
C TYR A 91 11.77 2.61 -8.48
N VAL A 92 12.48 2.75 -7.35
CA VAL A 92 13.14 3.99 -6.94
C VAL A 92 14.19 4.42 -7.97
N ALA A 93 15.06 3.50 -8.41
CA ALA A 93 16.06 3.77 -9.43
C ALA A 93 15.44 4.21 -10.77
N LEU A 94 14.36 3.57 -11.21
CA LEU A 94 13.66 3.94 -12.45
C LEU A 94 13.00 5.32 -12.38
N ASN A 95 12.49 5.74 -11.22
CA ASN A 95 11.97 7.10 -11.03
C ASN A 95 13.07 8.16 -11.15
N PHE A 96 14.25 7.89 -10.59
CA PHE A 96 15.42 8.75 -10.79
C PHE A 96 15.79 8.86 -12.28
N ILE A 97 15.85 7.72 -13.00
CA ILE A 97 16.14 7.71 -14.43
C ILE A 97 15.10 8.48 -15.23
N LEU A 98 13.82 8.39 -14.86
CA LEU A 98 12.76 9.18 -15.49
C LEU A 98 12.96 10.70 -15.29
N ALA A 99 13.49 11.14 -14.15
CA ALA A 99 13.85 12.53 -13.92
C ALA A 99 15.04 12.95 -14.80
N VAL A 100 16.06 12.10 -14.91
CA VAL A 100 17.23 12.32 -15.79
C VAL A 100 16.82 12.39 -17.27
N ASP A 101 15.99 11.45 -17.74
CA ASP A 101 15.50 11.41 -19.12
C ASP A 101 14.77 12.71 -19.50
N ARG A 102 13.93 13.22 -18.60
CA ARG A 102 13.29 14.53 -18.78
C ARG A 102 14.31 15.67 -18.89
N LEU A 103 15.36 15.67 -18.08
CA LEU A 103 16.43 16.67 -18.19
C LEU A 103 17.15 16.58 -19.55
N LEU A 104 17.50 15.37 -19.98
CA LEU A 104 18.22 15.15 -21.25
C LEU A 104 17.41 15.64 -22.45
N ILE A 105 16.09 15.47 -22.44
CA ILE A 105 15.18 16.00 -23.47
C ILE A 105 15.32 17.54 -23.60
N PHE A 106 15.48 18.26 -22.48
CA PHE A 106 15.63 19.71 -22.51
C PHE A 106 17.02 20.19 -22.95
N ILE A 107 18.07 19.44 -22.63
CA ILE A 107 19.45 19.79 -23.00
C ILE A 107 19.76 19.41 -24.46
N ARG A 108 18.91 18.61 -25.12
CA ARG A 108 19.09 18.10 -26.50
C ARG A 108 20.38 17.29 -26.69
N LEU A 109 20.86 16.61 -25.64
CA LEU A 109 21.95 15.65 -25.75
C LEU A 109 21.46 14.34 -26.39
N GLU A 110 22.40 13.48 -26.79
CA GLU A 110 22.13 12.11 -27.28
C GLU A 110 21.50 11.24 -26.17
N HIS A 111 20.22 11.49 -25.92
CA HIS A 111 19.48 10.95 -24.78
C HIS A 111 19.28 9.43 -24.85
N THR A 112 19.26 8.84 -26.04
CA THR A 112 18.95 7.41 -26.21
C THR A 112 20.03 6.50 -25.62
N ILE A 113 21.30 6.82 -25.82
CA ILE A 113 22.43 6.01 -25.31
C ILE A 113 22.49 6.12 -23.79
N ILE A 114 22.44 7.34 -23.25
CA ILE A 114 22.51 7.59 -21.81
C ILE A 114 21.34 6.90 -21.09
N THR A 115 20.11 7.06 -21.59
CA THR A 115 18.93 6.41 -21.02
C THR A 115 19.04 4.89 -21.06
N ASN A 116 19.57 4.30 -22.14
CA ASN A 116 19.78 2.85 -22.22
C ASN A 116 20.80 2.36 -21.19
N VAL A 117 21.94 3.06 -21.05
CA VAL A 117 22.98 2.70 -20.09
C VAL A 117 22.43 2.78 -18.66
N LEU A 118 21.73 3.88 -18.32
CA LEU A 118 21.10 4.04 -17.01
C LEU A 118 20.06 2.96 -16.74
N LEU A 119 19.22 2.64 -17.74
CA LEU A 119 18.23 1.58 -17.61
C LEU A 119 18.90 0.22 -17.36
N SER A 120 19.94 -0.12 -18.11
CA SER A 120 20.73 -1.33 -17.87
C SER A 120 21.35 -1.36 -16.47
N LEU A 121 21.90 -0.24 -16.00
CA LEU A 121 22.44 -0.12 -14.65
C LEU A 121 21.37 -0.34 -13.56
N SER A 122 20.14 0.15 -13.76
CA SER A 122 19.05 -0.09 -12.80
C SER A 122 18.65 -1.56 -12.69
N TRP A 123 18.65 -2.29 -13.81
CA TRP A 123 18.39 -3.73 -13.82
C TRP A 123 19.54 -4.54 -13.21
N LEU A 124 20.79 -4.11 -13.43
CA LEU A 124 21.94 -4.70 -12.76
C LEU A 124 21.92 -4.45 -11.26
N LEU A 125 21.53 -3.24 -10.83
CA LEU A 125 21.35 -2.92 -9.42
C LEU A 125 20.28 -3.82 -8.77
N TRP A 126 19.12 -3.94 -9.42
CA TRP A 126 18.05 -4.87 -9.01
C TRP A 126 18.57 -6.30 -8.84
N LEU A 127 19.28 -6.82 -9.85
CA LEU A 127 19.82 -8.18 -9.82
C LEU A 127 20.85 -8.35 -8.69
N SER A 128 21.73 -7.37 -8.50
CA SER A 128 22.74 -7.40 -7.43
C SER A 128 22.10 -7.44 -6.03
N LEU A 129 21.04 -6.66 -5.82
CA LEU A 129 20.30 -6.65 -4.57
C LEU A 129 19.50 -7.95 -4.38
N ALA A 130 18.88 -8.47 -5.43
CA ALA A 130 18.17 -9.74 -5.40
C ALA A 130 19.12 -10.90 -5.02
N ILE A 131 20.33 -10.93 -5.59
CA ILE A 131 21.37 -11.91 -5.24
C ILE A 131 21.80 -11.73 -3.78
N THR A 132 22.06 -10.49 -3.35
CA THR A 132 22.47 -10.19 -1.97
C THR A 132 21.42 -10.65 -0.95
N LEU A 133 20.15 -10.31 -1.18
CA LEU A 133 19.02 -10.73 -0.34
C LEU A 133 18.76 -12.24 -0.38
N SER A 134 19.22 -12.92 -1.43
CA SER A 134 19.10 -14.39 -1.55
C SER A 134 20.17 -15.13 -0.73
N MET A 135 21.28 -14.48 -0.38
CA MET A 135 22.37 -15.09 0.40
C MET A 135 21.90 -15.52 1.80
N PRO A 136 22.53 -16.55 2.41
CA PRO A 136 22.29 -16.88 3.80
C PRO A 136 22.74 -15.73 4.72
N GLY A 137 21.97 -15.42 5.76
CA GLY A 137 22.23 -14.27 6.63
C GLY A 137 21.52 -12.99 6.19
N PHE A 138 20.93 -12.98 4.99
CA PHE A 138 20.16 -11.88 4.41
C PHE A 138 18.76 -12.35 4.03
N GLY A 139 17.79 -11.45 4.07
CA GLY A 139 16.45 -11.71 3.58
C GLY A 139 15.40 -10.81 4.19
N VAL A 140 14.31 -10.70 3.44
CA VAL A 140 13.05 -10.11 3.90
C VAL A 140 12.05 -11.25 4.02
N THR A 141 11.26 -11.24 5.09
CA THR A 141 10.31 -12.31 5.42
C THR A 141 8.98 -11.70 5.84
N PHE A 142 7.88 -12.39 5.57
CA PHE A 142 6.55 -12.01 6.03
C PHE A 142 6.37 -12.53 7.46
N VAL A 143 6.69 -11.70 8.45
CA VAL A 143 6.88 -12.12 9.86
C VAL A 143 5.69 -12.91 10.42
N GLY A 144 5.94 -14.17 10.79
CA GLY A 144 4.93 -15.17 11.13
C GLY A 144 4.81 -15.54 12.62
N ARG A 145 4.94 -14.61 13.57
CA ARG A 145 4.72 -14.93 15.00
C ARG A 145 3.49 -14.30 15.66
N SER A 146 2.90 -13.25 15.06
CA SER A 146 1.62 -12.68 15.53
C SER A 146 1.05 -11.56 14.63
N THR A 147 1.82 -11.03 13.68
CA THR A 147 1.42 -9.89 12.84
C THR A 147 1.74 -10.13 11.36
N PHE A 148 0.84 -10.81 10.66
CA PHE A 148 0.92 -11.06 9.21
C PHE A 148 0.47 -9.82 8.41
N TYR A 149 1.17 -8.70 8.53
CA TYR A 149 0.71 -7.44 7.91
C TYR A 149 1.74 -6.74 7.04
N PHE A 150 3.03 -7.07 7.19
CA PHE A 150 4.09 -6.38 6.47
C PHE A 150 5.32 -7.27 6.27
N TRP A 151 6.08 -6.94 5.24
CA TRP A 151 7.39 -7.52 4.95
C TRP A 151 8.42 -6.85 5.85
N LYS A 152 9.25 -7.64 6.53
CA LYS A 152 10.30 -7.14 7.41
C LYS A 152 11.61 -7.85 7.11
N PHE A 153 12.72 -7.13 7.22
CA PHE A 153 14.04 -7.73 7.33
C PHE A 153 14.05 -8.83 8.41
N SER A 154 14.62 -9.98 8.07
CA SER A 154 14.77 -11.09 9.02
C SER A 154 15.67 -10.70 10.19
N GLU A 155 15.65 -11.48 11.27
CA GLU A 155 16.50 -11.23 12.45
C GLU A 155 17.98 -11.61 12.22
N GLU A 156 18.34 -12.06 11.03
CA GLU A 156 19.71 -12.42 10.68
C GLU A 156 20.60 -11.16 10.59
N TRP A 157 21.89 -11.32 10.90
CA TRP A 157 22.84 -10.19 11.02
C TRP A 157 22.94 -9.33 9.75
N GLY A 158 22.90 -9.96 8.55
CA GLY A 158 23.00 -9.26 7.28
C GLY A 158 21.73 -8.47 6.96
N SER A 159 20.56 -9.04 7.27
CA SER A 159 19.27 -8.34 7.18
C SER A 159 19.17 -7.16 8.13
N GLN A 160 19.68 -7.30 9.36
CA GLN A 160 19.71 -6.19 10.32
C GLN A 160 20.60 -5.05 9.81
N LEU A 161 21.78 -5.37 9.28
CA LEU A 161 22.68 -4.40 8.67
C LEU A 161 21.98 -3.67 7.52
N LEU A 162 21.33 -4.41 6.62
CA LEU A 162 20.62 -3.84 5.48
C LEU A 162 19.46 -2.94 5.94
N SER A 163 18.72 -3.33 6.97
CA SER A 163 17.64 -2.54 7.57
C SER A 163 18.09 -1.21 8.20
N GLN A 164 19.38 -1.08 8.51
CA GLN A 164 19.96 0.18 8.98
C GLN A 164 20.34 1.10 7.82
N TYR A 165 20.82 0.54 6.70
CA TYR A 165 21.23 1.31 5.52
C TYR A 165 20.07 1.71 4.61
N ASP A 166 19.03 0.89 4.56
CA ASP A 166 17.90 1.04 3.64
C ASP A 166 17.24 2.44 3.69
N PRO A 167 16.91 3.03 4.86
CA PRO A 167 16.34 4.37 4.91
C PRO A 167 17.27 5.47 4.37
N PHE A 168 18.59 5.31 4.52
CA PHE A 168 19.55 6.28 3.99
C PHE A 168 19.67 6.18 2.48
N TYR A 169 19.62 4.96 1.94
CA TYR A 169 19.59 4.73 0.51
C TYR A 169 18.34 5.35 -0.12
N ASP A 170 17.15 5.05 0.43
CA ASP A 170 15.88 5.57 -0.06
C ASP A 170 15.81 7.10 0.01
N LEU A 171 16.13 7.67 1.18
CA LEU A 171 16.16 9.13 1.35
C LEU A 171 17.16 9.80 0.39
N GLY A 172 18.33 9.19 0.19
CA GLY A 172 19.34 9.66 -0.75
C GLY A 172 18.80 9.68 -2.19
N MET A 173 18.18 8.60 -2.64
CA MET A 173 17.61 8.48 -3.97
C MET A 173 16.41 9.41 -4.20
N PHE A 174 15.55 9.60 -3.20
CA PHE A 174 14.46 10.58 -3.25
C PHE A 174 15.00 12.01 -3.34
N CYS A 175 16.02 12.36 -2.55
CA CYS A 175 16.68 13.66 -2.60
C CYS A 175 17.31 13.91 -3.97
N LEU A 176 18.06 12.94 -4.52
CA LEU A 176 18.63 13.03 -5.86
C LEU A 176 17.55 13.24 -6.93
N THR A 177 16.47 12.47 -6.87
CA THR A 177 15.33 12.60 -7.80
C THR A 177 14.70 13.99 -7.73
N PHE A 178 14.51 14.52 -6.53
CA PHE A 178 13.98 15.86 -6.30
C PHE A 178 14.89 16.96 -6.85
N VAL A 179 16.20 16.89 -6.57
CA VAL A 179 17.20 17.82 -7.11
C VAL A 179 17.18 17.79 -8.64
N MET A 180 17.09 16.61 -9.26
CA MET A 180 16.97 16.50 -10.71
C MET A 180 15.71 17.19 -11.25
N TYR A 181 14.56 17.02 -10.59
CA TYR A 181 13.34 17.74 -10.97
C TYR A 181 13.43 19.26 -10.77
N LEU A 182 14.15 19.74 -9.75
CA LEU A 182 14.44 21.16 -9.58
C LEU A 182 15.29 21.70 -10.74
N ILE A 183 16.33 20.97 -11.15
CA ILE A 183 17.17 21.37 -12.30
C ILE A 183 16.32 21.45 -13.58
N VAL A 184 15.48 20.44 -13.84
CA VAL A 184 14.54 20.43 -14.96
C VAL A 184 13.64 21.67 -14.93
N PHE A 185 13.07 21.98 -13.76
CA PHE A 185 12.21 23.14 -13.58
C PHE A 185 12.93 24.47 -13.84
N VAL A 186 14.15 24.64 -13.32
CA VAL A 186 14.96 25.85 -13.56
C VAL A 186 15.28 26.01 -15.04
N HIS A 187 15.66 24.92 -15.72
CA HIS A 187 15.90 24.93 -17.17
C HIS A 187 14.66 25.34 -17.96
N LEU A 188 13.49 24.83 -17.59
CA LEU A 188 12.22 25.20 -18.20
C LEU A 188 11.89 26.68 -18.02
N VAL A 189 12.03 27.21 -16.81
CA VAL A 189 11.84 28.64 -16.54
C VAL A 189 12.81 29.49 -17.37
N LYS A 190 14.07 29.06 -17.51
CA LYS A 190 15.08 29.76 -18.33
C LYS A 190 14.72 29.75 -19.81
N LEU A 191 14.39 28.59 -20.38
CA LEU A 191 13.99 28.45 -21.78
C LEU A 191 12.78 29.32 -22.11
N ARG A 192 11.84 29.45 -21.17
CA ARG A 192 10.66 30.30 -21.33
C ARG A 192 10.97 31.79 -21.31
N LYS A 193 11.88 32.25 -20.44
CA LYS A 193 12.32 33.65 -20.45
C LYS A 193 12.93 34.05 -21.80
N SER A 194 13.44 33.09 -22.57
CA SER A 194 14.00 33.31 -23.90
C SER A 194 12.98 33.21 -25.05
N SER A 195 11.77 32.69 -24.83
CA SER A 195 10.75 32.52 -25.89
C SER A 195 9.50 33.36 -25.61
N SER A 196 9.32 34.46 -26.36
CA SER A 196 8.23 35.41 -26.10
C SER A 196 6.83 34.93 -26.50
N THR A 197 6.68 33.76 -27.14
CA THR A 197 5.47 33.47 -27.94
C THR A 197 4.76 32.14 -27.65
N GLN A 198 5.08 31.40 -26.58
CA GLN A 198 4.46 30.08 -26.33
C GLN A 198 3.89 29.94 -24.90
N SER A 199 2.57 30.06 -24.76
CA SER A 199 1.86 30.04 -23.47
C SER A 199 1.37 28.65 -23.03
N GLY A 200 1.20 27.70 -23.96
CA GLY A 200 0.54 26.41 -23.69
C GLY A 200 1.35 25.37 -22.90
N SER A 201 2.64 25.14 -23.21
CA SER A 201 3.38 24.01 -22.59
C SER A 201 3.69 24.23 -21.10
N HIS A 202 3.84 25.48 -20.68
CA HIS A 202 4.21 25.82 -19.30
C HIS A 202 3.22 25.34 -18.24
N LYS A 203 1.92 25.29 -18.57
CA LYS A 203 0.88 24.84 -17.62
C LYS A 203 1.01 23.34 -17.33
N ALA A 204 1.29 22.55 -18.36
CA ALA A 204 1.51 21.10 -18.21
C ALA A 204 2.80 20.83 -17.41
N GLU A 205 3.85 21.60 -17.67
CA GLU A 205 5.15 21.46 -17.02
C GLU A 205 5.13 21.85 -15.53
N ILE A 206 4.51 23.00 -15.17
CA ILE A 206 4.29 23.34 -13.75
C ILE A 206 3.54 22.21 -13.05
N ARG A 207 2.51 21.66 -13.70
CA ARG A 207 1.71 20.59 -13.11
C ARG A 207 2.56 19.37 -12.80
N ILE A 208 3.47 19.00 -13.71
CA ILE A 208 4.42 17.90 -13.50
C ILE A 208 5.36 18.22 -12.33
N PHE A 209 5.88 19.44 -12.24
CA PHE A 209 6.76 19.85 -11.15
C PHE A 209 6.05 19.85 -9.79
N VAL A 210 4.81 20.34 -9.73
CA VAL A 210 3.98 20.28 -8.52
C VAL A 210 3.76 18.82 -8.11
N VAL A 211 3.44 17.94 -9.07
CA VAL A 211 3.30 16.50 -8.78
C VAL A 211 4.61 15.91 -8.23
N ALA A 212 5.76 16.31 -8.76
CA ALA A 212 7.07 15.86 -8.29
C ALA A 212 7.40 16.36 -6.87
N ILE A 213 7.15 17.64 -6.56
CA ILE A 213 7.30 18.19 -5.19
C ILE A 213 6.45 17.38 -4.23
N MET A 214 5.19 17.16 -4.59
CA MET A 214 4.26 16.49 -3.70
C MET A 214 4.60 15.02 -3.50
N ALA A 215 5.05 14.33 -4.55
CA ALA A 215 5.55 12.96 -4.43
C ALA A 215 6.80 12.88 -3.54
N PHE A 216 7.72 13.85 -3.66
CA PHE A 216 8.90 13.92 -2.80
C PHE A 216 8.53 14.17 -1.34
N VAL A 217 7.65 15.14 -1.06
CA VAL A 217 7.19 15.44 0.31
C VAL A 217 6.51 14.23 0.92
N ASP A 218 5.65 13.53 0.16
CA ASP A 218 4.97 12.30 0.59
C ASP A 218 5.98 11.20 0.95
N GLN A 219 6.94 10.92 0.05
CA GLN A 219 7.98 9.92 0.26
C GLN A 219 8.87 10.22 1.47
N VAL A 220 9.38 11.45 1.56
CA VAL A 220 10.23 11.88 2.68
C VAL A 220 9.46 11.82 4.00
N PHE A 221 8.20 12.26 3.99
CA PHE A 221 7.36 12.21 5.19
C PHE A 221 7.09 10.77 5.62
N TYR A 222 6.81 9.87 4.68
CA TYR A 222 6.67 8.44 4.95
C TYR A 222 7.93 7.85 5.60
N GLU A 223 9.11 8.08 5.03
CA GLU A 223 10.37 7.58 5.58
C GLU A 223 10.67 8.15 6.98
N ILE A 224 10.48 9.45 7.17
CA ILE A 224 10.66 10.10 8.47
C ILE A 224 9.70 9.51 9.50
N LEU A 225 8.44 9.27 9.14
CA LEU A 225 7.45 8.67 10.05
C LEU A 225 7.84 7.24 10.42
N VAL A 226 8.17 6.39 9.43
CA VAL A 226 8.58 5.00 9.66
C VAL A 226 9.80 4.96 10.57
N TYR A 227 10.81 5.79 10.30
CA TYR A 227 12.00 5.91 11.11
C TYR A 227 11.67 6.41 12.53
N SER A 228 10.84 7.45 12.65
CA SER A 228 10.46 8.02 13.95
C SER A 228 9.70 7.00 14.81
N VAL A 229 8.83 6.18 14.21
CA VAL A 229 8.11 5.10 14.92
C VAL A 229 9.09 4.02 15.39
N LYS A 230 10.07 3.64 14.56
CA LYS A 230 11.10 2.66 14.95
C LYS A 230 11.92 3.17 16.13
N VAL A 231 12.45 4.40 16.05
CA VAL A 231 13.22 5.04 17.12
C VAL A 231 12.37 5.18 18.39
N SER A 232 11.11 5.64 18.26
CA SER A 232 10.21 5.77 19.41
C SER A 232 9.96 4.42 20.09
N ARG A 233 9.84 3.33 19.33
CA ARG A 233 9.67 1.98 19.88
C ARG A 233 10.91 1.51 20.63
N GLU A 234 12.10 1.72 20.07
CA GLU A 234 13.37 1.33 20.72
C GLU A 234 13.57 2.12 22.03
N VAL A 235 13.40 3.45 21.99
CA VAL A 235 13.49 4.31 23.18
C VAL A 235 12.43 3.92 24.22
N TYR A 236 11.20 3.64 23.80
CA TYR A 236 10.14 3.25 24.74
C TYR A 236 10.39 1.88 25.38
N MET A 237 10.99 0.93 24.65
CA MET A 237 11.37 -0.38 25.19
C MET A 237 12.56 -0.27 26.16
N ASP A 238 13.55 0.56 25.86
CA ASP A 238 14.66 0.84 26.78
C ASP A 238 14.16 1.55 28.04
N VAL A 239 13.25 2.52 27.88
CA VAL A 239 12.61 3.18 29.01
C VAL A 239 11.77 2.18 29.79
N LEU A 240 10.97 1.32 29.18
CA LEU A 240 10.19 0.27 29.86
C LEU A 240 11.06 -0.74 30.59
N GLN A 241 12.16 -1.18 29.98
CA GLN A 241 13.08 -2.13 30.59
C GLN A 241 13.83 -1.51 31.78
N ASN A 242 14.12 -0.20 31.72
CA ASN A 242 14.71 0.57 32.82
C ASN A 242 13.67 1.03 33.87
N THR A 243 12.41 1.26 33.50
CA THR A 243 11.31 1.65 34.40
C THR A 243 10.55 0.47 35.00
N ALA A 244 10.71 -0.75 34.48
CA ALA A 244 10.36 -1.98 35.19
C ALA A 244 11.16 -2.15 36.50
N ILE A 245 12.26 -1.41 36.68
CA ILE A 245 13.05 -1.33 37.92
C ILE A 245 12.65 -0.13 38.80
N THR A 246 11.92 0.87 38.27
CA THR A 246 11.57 2.07 39.05
C THR A 246 10.18 2.58 38.64
N ARG A 247 9.18 2.35 39.48
CA ARG A 247 7.79 2.75 39.22
C ARG A 247 7.60 4.27 39.22
N ASN A 248 6.63 4.66 38.40
CA ASN A 248 5.84 5.90 38.33
C ASN A 248 6.54 7.14 37.78
N ILE A 249 6.08 7.61 36.62
CA ILE A 249 5.41 8.92 36.46
C ILE A 249 4.67 8.96 35.11
N GLU A 250 3.50 9.59 35.16
CA GLU A 250 2.51 9.83 34.13
C GLU A 250 2.94 10.95 33.17
N PHE A 251 2.71 10.85 31.85
CA PHE A 251 2.69 12.04 31.00
C PHE A 251 1.78 11.91 29.77
N ARG A 252 1.02 12.97 29.55
CA ARG A 252 0.00 13.18 28.51
C ARG A 252 0.42 14.41 27.71
N THR A 253 0.38 14.38 26.37
CA THR A 253 0.04 15.60 25.59
C THR A 253 -0.35 15.35 24.13
N HIS A 254 -1.34 16.13 23.70
CA HIS A 254 -1.83 16.39 22.34
C HIS A 254 -0.76 16.98 21.41
N THR A 255 -0.88 16.74 20.09
CA THR A 255 -0.98 17.78 19.02
C THR A 255 -1.12 17.11 17.65
N TYR A 256 -2.32 17.12 17.01
CA TYR A 256 -2.46 16.86 15.57
C TYR A 256 -3.72 17.56 15.02
N LYS A 257 -3.54 18.77 14.48
CA LYS A 257 -4.43 19.46 13.55
C LYS A 257 -3.54 20.40 12.74
N ILE A 258 -3.77 20.45 11.43
CA ILE A 258 -2.99 21.14 10.39
C ILE A 258 -1.94 20.22 9.75
N ILE A 259 -2.38 19.45 8.74
CA ILE A 259 -1.71 19.10 7.47
C ILE A 259 -2.72 18.18 6.77
N LYS A 260 -3.69 18.80 6.09
CA LYS A 260 -4.71 18.09 5.32
C LYS A 260 -5.05 18.95 4.12
N ASN A 261 -4.32 18.75 3.02
CA ASN A 261 -4.76 18.85 1.62
C ASN A 261 -3.54 18.88 0.69
N ILE A 262 -3.69 18.26 -0.51
CA ILE A 262 -2.72 18.13 -1.63
C ILE A 262 -1.80 16.89 -1.36
N CYS A 263 -1.67 15.80 -2.13
CA CYS A 263 -1.67 15.53 -3.59
C CYS A 263 -1.80 14.02 -3.91
N LEU A 264 -2.73 13.58 -4.77
CA LEU A 264 -3.29 12.23 -4.61
C LEU A 264 -3.15 11.21 -5.76
N SER A 265 -2.42 11.48 -6.84
CA SER A 265 -2.42 10.51 -7.96
C SER A 265 -1.27 9.49 -7.91
N CYS A 266 -0.12 9.83 -7.30
CA CYS A 266 0.93 8.86 -6.94
C CYS A 266 0.74 8.28 -5.53
N MET A 267 -0.09 8.94 -4.73
CA MET A 267 -0.46 8.58 -3.37
C MET A 267 -1.20 7.23 -3.29
N MET A 268 -1.80 6.72 -4.36
CA MET A 268 -2.64 5.50 -4.30
C MET A 268 -1.88 4.20 -4.02
N GLN A 269 -0.60 4.09 -4.38
CA GLN A 269 0.20 2.88 -4.09
C GLN A 269 0.84 2.97 -2.70
N GLN A 270 1.27 4.17 -2.29
CA GLN A 270 1.78 4.43 -0.95
C GLN A 270 0.70 4.55 0.12
N ILE A 271 -0.54 4.93 -0.20
CA ILE A 271 -1.66 4.92 0.76
C ILE A 271 -2.07 3.49 1.09
N VAL A 272 -1.96 2.52 0.18
CA VAL A 272 -2.26 1.12 0.53
C VAL A 272 -1.19 0.57 1.47
N LEU A 273 0.09 0.88 1.22
CA LEU A 273 1.21 0.58 2.12
C LEU A 273 1.14 1.35 3.45
N ALA A 274 0.79 2.63 3.42
CA ALA A 274 0.65 3.50 4.59
C ALA A 274 -0.64 3.23 5.36
N ALA A 275 -1.74 2.81 4.72
CA ALA A 275 -2.93 2.32 5.40
C ALA A 275 -2.67 0.96 6.04
N GLY A 276 -1.87 0.09 5.40
CA GLY A 276 -1.31 -1.12 6.01
C GLY A 276 -0.37 -0.83 7.18
N GLY A 277 0.49 0.18 7.06
CA GLY A 277 1.39 0.66 8.10
C GLY A 277 0.67 1.29 9.29
N VAL A 278 -0.30 2.19 9.03
CA VAL A 278 -1.19 2.78 10.04
C VAL A 278 -2.04 1.70 10.70
N MET A 279 -2.52 0.68 9.96
CA MET A 279 -3.16 -0.50 10.53
C MET A 279 -2.26 -1.25 11.50
N THR A 280 -1.02 -1.50 11.08
CA THR A 280 -0.05 -2.25 11.88
C THR A 280 0.31 -1.48 13.14
N ILE A 281 0.52 -0.16 13.04
CA ILE A 281 0.81 0.72 14.17
C ILE A 281 -0.38 0.80 15.12
N CYS A 282 -1.61 1.00 14.62
CA CYS A 282 -2.81 0.99 15.44
C CYS A 282 -3.01 -0.36 16.13
N HIS A 283 -2.85 -1.48 15.41
CA HIS A 283 -3.04 -2.82 15.95
C HIS A 283 -1.96 -3.22 16.97
N THR A 284 -0.68 -2.96 16.70
CA THR A 284 0.44 -3.30 17.62
C THR A 284 0.48 -2.42 18.86
N THR A 285 0.18 -1.12 18.73
CA THR A 285 0.09 -0.21 19.88
C THR A 285 -1.10 -0.59 20.78
N PHE A 286 -2.21 -1.08 20.19
CA PHE A 286 -3.39 -1.50 20.96
C PHE A 286 -3.26 -2.89 21.60
N HIS A 287 -2.67 -3.87 20.91
CA HIS A 287 -2.51 -5.23 21.49
C HIS A 287 -1.64 -5.22 22.76
N TYR A 288 -0.75 -4.24 22.88
CA TYR A 288 0.06 -4.00 24.08
C TYR A 288 -0.73 -3.32 25.21
N TYR A 289 -1.78 -2.56 24.90
CA TYR A 289 -2.61 -1.83 25.87
C TYR A 289 -3.81 -2.65 26.40
N VAL A 290 -4.26 -3.67 25.65
CA VAL A 290 -5.52 -4.40 25.89
C VAL A 290 -5.36 -5.59 26.85
N ASP A 291 -4.17 -5.89 27.37
CA ASP A 291 -3.94 -7.04 28.26
C ASP A 291 -4.56 -6.89 29.67
N LYS A 292 -5.45 -5.91 29.90
CA LYS A 292 -6.09 -5.74 31.23
C LYS A 292 -7.54 -5.28 31.30
N THR A 293 -8.22 -4.91 30.21
CA THR A 293 -9.62 -4.44 30.30
C THR A 293 -10.45 -4.69 29.04
N LYS A 294 -11.47 -5.56 29.22
CA LYS A 294 -12.84 -5.64 28.64
C LYS A 294 -13.07 -5.45 27.13
N GLU A 295 -13.96 -6.31 26.62
CA GLU A 295 -14.54 -6.36 25.26
C GLU A 295 -14.99 -5.00 24.69
N ASP A 296 -15.41 -4.06 25.54
CA ASP A 296 -15.79 -2.70 25.16
C ASP A 296 -14.65 -1.93 24.44
N MET A 297 -13.38 -2.22 24.78
CA MET A 297 -12.24 -1.56 24.14
C MET A 297 -11.99 -2.08 22.71
N ILE A 298 -12.34 -3.34 22.43
CA ILE A 298 -12.21 -3.96 21.11
C ILE A 298 -13.25 -3.35 20.15
N VAL A 299 -14.48 -3.20 20.62
CA VAL A 299 -15.60 -2.54 19.92
C VAL A 299 -15.20 -1.12 19.51
N LEU A 300 -14.67 -0.33 20.46
CA LEU A 300 -14.24 1.04 20.20
C LEU A 300 -13.08 1.11 19.19
N SER A 301 -12.10 0.22 19.30
CA SER A 301 -10.96 0.14 18.38
C SER A 301 -11.40 -0.14 16.95
N ASN A 302 -12.26 -1.14 16.76
CA ASN A 302 -12.79 -1.49 15.43
C ASN A 302 -13.60 -0.34 14.83
N THR A 303 -14.39 0.38 15.65
CA THR A 303 -15.11 1.56 15.20
C THR A 303 -14.16 2.69 14.79
N ILE A 304 -13.08 2.94 15.54
CA ILE A 304 -12.07 3.96 15.19
C ILE A 304 -11.38 3.60 13.88
N ILE A 305 -10.97 2.34 13.72
CA ILE A 305 -10.33 1.85 12.50
C ILE A 305 -11.28 1.96 11.30
N GLY A 306 -12.53 1.49 11.45
CA GLY A 306 -13.56 1.61 10.42
C GLY A 306 -13.84 3.06 10.02
N MET A 307 -13.90 3.98 11.00
CA MET A 307 -14.09 5.41 10.76
C MET A 307 -12.90 6.03 10.03
N ALA A 308 -11.67 5.64 10.38
CA ALA A 308 -10.47 6.07 9.67
C ALA A 308 -10.48 5.58 8.21
N TYR A 309 -10.83 4.32 7.99
CA TYR A 309 -11.00 3.74 6.65
C TYR A 309 -12.03 4.48 5.81
N LEU A 310 -13.22 4.68 6.36
CA LEU A 310 -14.29 5.40 5.70
C LEU A 310 -13.84 6.82 5.36
N LEU A 311 -13.28 7.54 6.33
CA LEU A 311 -12.84 8.92 6.13
C LEU A 311 -11.77 9.03 5.05
N VAL A 312 -10.73 8.19 5.10
CA VAL A 312 -9.66 8.17 4.10
C VAL A 312 -10.25 7.81 2.73
N ALA A 313 -10.97 6.71 2.61
CA ALA A 313 -11.55 6.28 1.34
C ALA A 313 -12.49 7.34 0.73
N THR A 314 -13.33 7.99 1.53
CA THR A 314 -14.21 9.08 1.07
C THR A 314 -13.42 10.28 0.56
N ILE A 315 -12.37 10.72 1.28
CA ILE A 315 -11.53 11.83 0.82
C ILE A 315 -10.86 11.50 -0.52
N LEU A 316 -10.32 10.30 -0.63
CA LEU A 316 -9.67 9.85 -1.87
C LEU A 316 -10.66 9.72 -3.02
N PHE A 317 -11.88 9.24 -2.72
CA PHE A 317 -12.94 9.10 -3.71
C PHE A 317 -13.36 10.47 -4.25
N LEU A 318 -13.61 11.43 -3.36
CA LEU A 318 -13.97 12.79 -3.73
C LEU A 318 -12.89 13.47 -4.57
N LEU A 319 -11.63 13.25 -4.22
CA LEU A 319 -10.54 13.88 -4.96
C LEU A 319 -10.31 13.23 -6.33
N ASN A 320 -10.42 11.90 -6.44
CA ASN A 320 -10.38 11.22 -7.73
C ASN A 320 -11.58 11.62 -8.61
N GLY A 321 -12.75 11.82 -8.02
CA GLY A 321 -13.92 12.40 -8.70
C GLY A 321 -13.66 13.80 -9.20
N LEU A 322 -13.03 14.66 -8.40
CA LEU A 322 -12.67 16.02 -8.80
C LEU A 322 -11.64 16.03 -9.94
N LEU A 323 -10.61 15.18 -9.88
CA LEU A 323 -9.60 15.06 -10.93
C LEU A 323 -10.22 14.53 -12.23
N PHE A 324 -11.07 13.50 -12.13
CA PHE A 324 -11.84 13.00 -13.25
C PHE A 324 -12.74 14.09 -13.88
N LEU A 325 -13.43 14.86 -13.04
CA LEU A 325 -14.26 15.99 -13.47
C LEU A 325 -13.44 17.06 -14.20
N VAL A 326 -12.30 17.48 -13.63
CA VAL A 326 -11.40 18.48 -14.23
C VAL A 326 -10.86 18.01 -15.59
N LEU A 327 -10.50 16.73 -15.70
CA LEU A 327 -10.06 16.14 -16.96
C LEU A 327 -11.19 16.05 -17.98
N THR A 328 -12.43 15.82 -17.52
CA THR A 328 -13.60 15.69 -18.38
C THR A 328 -14.09 17.04 -18.91
N ILE A 329 -14.06 18.09 -18.09
CA ILE A 329 -14.54 19.44 -18.46
C ILE A 329 -13.58 20.14 -19.43
N ASN A 330 -12.27 19.97 -19.27
CA ASN A 330 -11.29 20.67 -20.11
C ASN A 330 -11.11 19.96 -21.46
N LYS A 331 -11.59 20.60 -22.55
CA LYS A 331 -11.50 20.07 -23.92
C LYS A 331 -10.06 19.81 -24.40
N GLU A 332 -9.08 20.52 -23.84
CA GLU A 332 -7.65 20.33 -24.13
C GLU A 332 -7.13 18.93 -23.75
N PHE A 333 -7.84 18.19 -22.90
CA PHE A 333 -7.48 16.83 -22.46
C PHE A 333 -8.24 15.72 -23.22
N HIS A 334 -8.59 15.96 -24.48
CA HIS A 334 -9.18 14.94 -25.36
C HIS A 334 -8.15 14.14 -26.17
N THR A 335 -6.88 14.12 -25.76
CA THR A 335 -5.89 13.23 -26.37
C THR A 335 -6.08 11.79 -25.86
N ASN A 336 -5.60 10.81 -26.64
CA ASN A 336 -5.69 9.39 -26.29
C ASN A 336 -5.05 9.08 -24.93
N THR A 337 -3.97 9.78 -24.57
CA THR A 337 -3.29 9.65 -23.27
C THR A 337 -4.20 10.06 -22.11
N TYR A 338 -4.92 11.18 -22.22
CA TYR A 338 -5.84 11.60 -21.17
C TYR A 338 -7.09 10.72 -21.08
N ARG A 339 -7.48 10.05 -22.16
CA ARG A 339 -8.55 9.05 -22.13
C ARG A 339 -8.18 7.85 -21.26
N ILE A 340 -6.92 7.40 -21.35
CA ILE A 340 -6.38 6.33 -20.50
C ILE A 340 -6.36 6.79 -19.03
N ILE A 341 -5.89 8.01 -18.78
CA ILE A 341 -5.85 8.59 -17.43
C ILE A 341 -7.27 8.74 -16.84
N LYS A 342 -8.28 9.12 -17.64
CA LYS A 342 -9.68 9.17 -17.19
C LYS A 342 -10.18 7.79 -16.76
N ASN A 343 -9.91 6.76 -17.55
CA ASN A 343 -10.31 5.39 -17.23
C ASN A 343 -9.61 4.88 -15.95
N LEU A 344 -8.35 5.27 -15.76
CA LEU A 344 -7.61 5.01 -14.53
C LEU A 344 -8.30 5.63 -13.30
N PHE A 345 -8.70 6.90 -13.37
CA PHE A 345 -9.42 7.56 -12.28
C PHE A 345 -10.77 6.90 -11.97
N VAL A 346 -11.49 6.42 -12.99
CA VAL A 346 -12.75 5.68 -12.78
C VAL A 346 -12.52 4.36 -12.06
N ALA A 347 -11.50 3.59 -12.48
CA ALA A 347 -11.13 2.35 -11.80
C ALA A 347 -10.73 2.59 -10.33
N CYS A 348 -9.95 3.64 -10.09
CA CYS A 348 -9.58 4.11 -8.75
C CYS A 348 -10.80 4.50 -7.90
N MET A 349 -11.78 5.21 -8.46
CA MET A 349 -13.02 5.54 -7.75
C MET A 349 -13.82 4.29 -7.38
N LEU A 350 -13.91 3.30 -8.27
CA LEU A 350 -14.61 2.04 -7.97
C LEU A 350 -13.92 1.26 -6.84
N GLN A 351 -12.59 1.22 -6.80
CA GLN A 351 -11.84 0.58 -5.70
C GLN A 351 -12.07 1.31 -4.36
N LEU A 352 -11.98 2.64 -4.35
CA LEU A 352 -12.19 3.43 -3.14
C LEU A 352 -13.62 3.35 -2.63
N PHE A 353 -14.60 3.18 -3.52
CA PHE A 353 -15.97 2.92 -3.14
C PHE A 353 -16.11 1.62 -2.35
N VAL A 354 -15.43 0.54 -2.77
CA VAL A 354 -15.44 -0.73 -2.03
C VAL A 354 -14.76 -0.60 -0.66
N ILE A 355 -13.66 0.16 -0.56
CA ILE A 355 -13.00 0.41 0.74
C ILE A 355 -13.90 1.24 1.66
N ALA A 356 -14.55 2.28 1.13
CA ALA A 356 -15.51 3.08 1.90
C ALA A 356 -16.67 2.21 2.40
N ALA A 357 -17.20 1.32 1.56
CA ALA A 357 -18.23 0.36 1.97
C ALA A 357 -17.74 -0.59 3.08
N GLY A 358 -16.50 -1.10 2.98
CA GLY A 358 -15.87 -1.90 4.04
C GLY A 358 -15.70 -1.14 5.35
N GLY A 359 -15.33 0.15 5.28
CA GLY A 359 -15.29 1.06 6.41
C GLY A 359 -16.66 1.21 7.08
N ILE A 360 -17.72 1.45 6.29
CA ILE A 360 -19.11 1.53 6.78
C ILE A 360 -19.53 0.24 7.48
N MET A 361 -19.27 -0.92 6.88
CA MET A 361 -19.60 -2.22 7.47
C MET A 361 -18.86 -2.45 8.80
N THR A 362 -17.61 -2.00 8.88
CA THR A 362 -16.80 -2.10 10.11
C THR A 362 -17.34 -1.17 11.21
N VAL A 363 -17.70 0.07 10.86
CA VAL A 363 -18.26 1.07 11.80
C VAL A 363 -19.63 0.65 12.29
N ALA A 364 -20.49 0.16 11.40
CA ALA A 364 -21.84 -0.25 11.73
C ALA A 364 -21.88 -1.47 12.67
N GLN A 365 -20.73 -2.14 12.87
CA GLN A 365 -20.64 -3.45 13.53
C GLN A 365 -21.67 -4.44 12.98
N SER A 366 -22.16 -4.19 11.76
CA SER A 366 -23.10 -5.01 11.01
C SER A 366 -22.31 -6.17 10.46
N SER A 367 -21.80 -6.95 11.38
CA SER A 367 -21.25 -8.24 11.11
C SER A 367 -22.41 -9.05 10.53
N PHE A 368 -22.17 -9.68 9.38
CA PHE A 368 -22.93 -10.85 8.97
C PHE A 368 -23.03 -11.88 10.12
N ASN A 369 -22.20 -11.75 11.16
CA ASN A 369 -22.28 -12.45 12.43
C ASN A 369 -23.63 -12.28 13.14
N GLN A 370 -24.37 -11.17 13.02
CA GLN A 370 -25.73 -11.12 13.59
C GLN A 370 -26.70 -12.04 12.83
N TYR A 371 -26.54 -12.18 11.51
CA TYR A 371 -27.27 -13.17 10.71
C TYR A 371 -26.76 -14.60 10.93
N PHE A 372 -25.46 -14.77 11.17
CA PHE A 372 -24.83 -16.06 11.45
C PHE A 372 -25.16 -16.56 12.87
N GLU A 373 -25.22 -15.66 13.84
CA GLU A 373 -25.70 -15.90 15.19
C GLU A 373 -27.21 -16.12 15.19
N ALA A 374 -27.98 -15.40 14.37
CA ALA A 374 -29.40 -15.70 14.15
C ALA A 374 -29.61 -17.10 13.54
N LEU A 375 -28.75 -17.52 12.60
CA LEU A 375 -28.70 -18.89 12.04
C LEU A 375 -28.24 -19.93 13.07
N LYS A 376 -27.33 -19.57 13.98
CA LYS A 376 -26.87 -20.44 15.07
C LYS A 376 -27.93 -20.59 16.16
N SER A 377 -28.63 -19.50 16.50
CA SER A 377 -29.79 -19.49 17.41
C SER A 377 -31.03 -20.15 16.79
N ALA A 378 -31.06 -20.32 15.47
CA ALA A 378 -32.06 -21.12 14.76
C ALA A 378 -31.82 -22.65 14.89
N GLY A 379 -30.95 -23.09 15.80
CA GLY A 379 -30.92 -24.48 16.28
C GLY A 379 -29.74 -25.34 15.85
N LEU A 380 -28.63 -24.76 15.37
CA LEU A 380 -27.42 -25.50 15.01
C LEU A 380 -26.47 -25.60 16.20
N HIS A 381 -26.63 -26.66 17.00
CA HIS A 381 -25.68 -27.03 18.05
C HIS A 381 -24.72 -28.12 17.55
N LYS A 382 -23.43 -27.97 17.83
CA LYS A 382 -22.40 -28.97 17.57
C LYS A 382 -22.10 -29.69 18.88
N ASN A 383 -22.50 -30.95 19.01
CA ASN A 383 -22.14 -31.83 20.12
C ASN A 383 -21.28 -32.98 19.58
N ASP A 384 -20.12 -33.22 20.22
CA ASP A 384 -19.28 -34.42 20.06
C ASP A 384 -19.14 -34.95 18.62
N GLY A 385 -18.77 -34.05 17.69
CA GLY A 385 -18.40 -34.43 16.33
C GLY A 385 -19.55 -34.54 15.32
N SER A 386 -20.82 -34.34 15.73
CA SER A 386 -21.95 -34.25 14.79
C SER A 386 -22.70 -32.92 14.91
N TRP A 387 -23.32 -32.50 13.81
CA TRP A 387 -24.23 -31.35 13.78
C TRP A 387 -25.65 -31.87 13.90
N THR A 388 -26.39 -31.41 14.90
CA THR A 388 -27.81 -31.70 15.06
C THR A 388 -28.62 -30.43 14.89
N ILE A 389 -29.70 -30.51 14.11
CA ILE A 389 -30.68 -29.44 13.92
C ILE A 389 -31.97 -29.88 14.62
N ASP A 390 -32.30 -29.23 15.73
CA ASP A 390 -33.56 -29.47 16.43
C ASP A 390 -34.65 -28.58 15.81
N VAL A 391 -35.48 -29.15 14.93
CA VAL A 391 -36.65 -28.47 14.37
C VAL A 391 -37.87 -28.77 15.26
N ASN A 392 -38.24 -27.83 16.13
CA ASN A 392 -39.50 -27.91 16.88
C ASN A 392 -40.64 -27.37 16.04
N ILE A 393 -41.49 -28.25 15.51
CA ILE A 393 -42.73 -27.85 14.81
C ILE A 393 -43.84 -27.77 15.85
N HIS A 394 -44.17 -26.57 16.31
CA HIS A 394 -45.33 -26.36 17.17
C HIS A 394 -46.62 -26.27 16.35
N GLY A 395 -47.37 -27.37 16.36
CA GLY A 395 -48.76 -27.42 15.88
C GLY A 395 -49.67 -27.94 16.99
N GLY A 396 -50.15 -27.04 17.86
CA GLY A 396 -51.02 -27.39 19.00
C GLY A 396 -50.33 -28.13 20.14
N ASP A 397 -51.13 -28.62 21.11
CA ASP A 397 -50.72 -29.27 22.37
C ASP A 397 -49.99 -30.62 22.22
N VAL A 398 -49.45 -30.93 21.04
CA VAL A 398 -48.75 -32.20 20.77
C VAL A 398 -47.40 -31.92 20.13
N VAL A 399 -46.32 -32.23 20.88
CA VAL A 399 -44.94 -32.18 20.40
C VAL A 399 -44.71 -33.35 19.44
N PHE A 400 -44.68 -33.09 18.14
CA PHE A 400 -44.33 -34.08 17.12
C PHE A 400 -42.79 -34.19 17.00
N GLY A 401 -42.24 -35.25 17.58
CA GLY A 401 -40.99 -35.95 17.18
C GLY A 401 -39.71 -35.13 16.90
N ARG A 402 -38.64 -35.44 17.63
CA ARG A 402 -37.28 -34.95 17.36
C ARG A 402 -36.68 -35.64 16.13
N MET A 403 -36.46 -34.91 15.04
CA MET A 403 -35.79 -35.44 13.85
C MET A 403 -34.28 -35.15 13.92
N VAL A 404 -33.47 -36.18 14.19
CA VAL A 404 -32.01 -36.08 14.22
C VAL A 404 -31.46 -36.45 12.85
N VAL A 405 -30.99 -35.46 12.08
CA VAL A 405 -30.32 -35.69 10.79
C VAL A 405 -28.82 -35.73 11.01
N ASN A 406 -28.23 -36.93 10.99
CA ASN A 406 -26.77 -37.09 11.00
C ASN A 406 -26.24 -36.94 9.57
N LEU A 407 -25.51 -35.86 9.31
CA LEU A 407 -24.78 -35.68 8.04
C LEU A 407 -23.38 -36.33 8.18
N PRO A 408 -23.01 -37.29 7.30
CA PRO A 408 -21.70 -37.92 7.35
C PRO A 408 -20.63 -36.99 6.75
N PHE A 409 -19.57 -36.74 7.51
CA PHE A 409 -18.27 -36.26 7.03
C PHE A 409 -17.15 -37.06 7.68
#